data_AF-A0A1Z4N0G8-F1
#
_entry.id   AF-A0A1Z4N0G8-F1
#
_cell.length_a   1.000
_cell.length_b   1.000
_cell.length_c   1.000
_cell.angle_alpha   90.00
_cell.angle_beta   90.00
_cell.angle_gamma   90.00
#
_symmetry.space_group_name_H-M   'P 1'
#
loop_
_entity.id
_entity.type
_entity.pdbx_description
1 polymer ?
#
loop_
_entity_poly.entity_id
_entity_poly.type
_entity_poly.pdbx_seq_one_letter_code
_entity_poly.pdbx_strand_id
1 'polypeptide(L)' 'MFAPLVILFREWMGKAKFNQLRGKAIGLHAQTITNFCNRVGIESKQRQNLIRLAKDNGKKLGLLA' A
#
# COMPACT_ATOMS: atom_id res chain seq x y z
N MET A 1 -12.72 -6.92 9.48
CA MET A 1 -13.78 -7.46 8.60
C MET A 1 -13.57 -7.15 7.10
N PHE A 2 -12.34 -6.84 6.63
CA PHE A 2 -12.07 -6.47 5.23
C PHE A 2 -11.55 -7.63 4.36
N ALA A 3 -10.96 -8.66 4.98
CA ALA A 3 -10.39 -9.81 4.28
C ALA A 3 -11.39 -10.58 3.38
N PRO A 4 -12.67 -10.80 3.77
CA PRO A 4 -13.62 -11.52 2.90
C PRO A 4 -13.94 -10.74 1.61
N LEU A 5 -14.03 -9.41 1.73
CA LEU A 5 -14.35 -8.52 0.62
C LEU A 5 -13.21 -8.46 -0.40
N VAL A 6 -11.97 -8.43 0.09
CA VAL A 6 -10.76 -8.47 -0.76
C VAL A 6 -10.63 -9.80 -1.49
N ILE A 7 -11.03 -10.92 -0.86
CA ILE A 7 -11.01 -12.25 -1.48
C ILE A 7 -12.09 -12.36 -2.58
N LEU A 8 -13.33 -11.93 -2.31
CA LEU A 8 -14.41 -11.89 -3.30
C LEU A 8 -14.06 -11.02 -4.52
N PHE A 9 -13.48 -9.84 -4.27
CA PHE A 9 -13.06 -8.95 -5.34
C PHE A 9 -11.90 -9.52 -6.17
N ARG A 10 -11.02 -10.32 -5.56
CA ARG A 10 -9.93 -11.03 -6.23
C ARG A 10 -10.44 -12.16 -7.12
N GLU A 11 -11.47 -12.89 -6.70
CA GLU A 11 -12.11 -13.92 -7.53
C GLU A 11 -12.87 -13.30 -8.71
N TRP A 12 -13.58 -12.19 -8.48
CA TRP A 12 -14.34 -11.52 -9.53
C TRP A 12 -13.46 -10.86 -10.61
N MET A 13 -12.33 -10.27 -10.23
CA MET A 13 -11.46 -9.53 -11.16
C MET A 13 -10.32 -10.37 -11.77
N GLY A 14 -10.03 -11.53 -11.18
CA GLY A 14 -8.91 -12.38 -11.53
C GLY A 14 -7.58 -11.95 -10.89
N LYS A 15 -6.77 -12.94 -10.50
CA LYS A 15 -5.51 -12.75 -9.73
C LYS A 15 -4.51 -11.81 -10.40
N ALA A 16 -4.40 -11.82 -11.74
CA ALA A 16 -3.44 -11.03 -12.48
C ALA A 16 -3.76 -9.52 -12.46
N LYS A 17 -5.01 -9.14 -12.77
CA LYS A 17 -5.46 -7.74 -12.72
C LYS A 17 -5.45 -7.19 -11.30
N PHE A 18 -5.85 -8.01 -10.33
CA PHE A 18 -5.78 -7.65 -8.92
C PHE A 18 -4.35 -7.35 -8.46
N ASN A 19 -3.38 -8.22 -8.78
CA ASN A 19 -1.99 -8.00 -8.42
C ASN A 19 -1.41 -6.74 -9.10
N GLN A 20 -1.80 -6.46 -10.35
CA GLN A 20 -1.35 -5.27 -11.07
C GLN A 20 -1.94 -3.97 -10.49
N LEU A 21 -3.24 -3.95 -10.20
CA LEU A 21 -3.89 -2.82 -9.53
C LEU A 21 -3.32 -2.58 -8.14
N ARG A 22 -3.07 -3.64 -7.39
CA ARG A 22 -2.41 -3.56 -6.09
C ARG A 22 -1.01 -2.97 -6.20
N GLY A 23 -0.21 -3.41 -7.16
CA GLY A 23 1.12 -2.85 -7.41
C GLY A 23 1.07 -1.35 -7.69
N LYS A 24 0.13 -0.92 -8.55
CA LYS A 24 -0.10 0.50 -8.86
C LYS A 24 -0.55 1.30 -7.64
N ALA A 25 -1.50 0.78 -6.87
CA ALA A 25 -2.02 1.45 -5.68
C ALA A 25 -0.94 1.62 -4.59
N ILE A 26 -0.12 0.58 -4.35
CA ILE A 26 1.01 0.66 -3.41
C ILE A 26 2.04 1.70 -3.88
N GLY A 27 2.34 1.72 -5.18
CA GLY A 27 3.26 2.71 -5.77
C GLY A 27 2.76 4.14 -5.58
N LEU A 28 1.47 4.40 -5.89
CA LEU A 28 0.85 5.71 -5.72
C LEU A 28 0.83 6.16 -4.25
N HIS A 29 0.57 5.22 -3.33
CA HIS A 29 0.59 5.51 -1.90
C HIS A 29 2.01 5.87 -1.41
N ALA A 30 3.03 5.13 -1.85
CA ALA A 30 4.42 5.45 -1.54
C ALA A 30 4.88 6.81 -2.12
N GLN A 31 4.41 7.17 -3.31
CA GLN A 31 4.64 8.51 -3.88
C GLN A 31 3.95 9.61 -3.06
N THR A 32 2.73 9.36 -2.57
CA THR A 32 2.01 10.33 -1.73
C THR A 32 2.77 10.58 -0.42
N ILE A 33 3.26 9.52 0.23
CA ILE A 33 4.12 9.62 1.42
C ILE A 33 5.41 10.40 1.09
N THR A 34 6.01 10.12 -0.07
CA THR A 34 7.24 10.81 -0.51
C THR A 34 7.00 12.30 -0.75
N ASN A 35 5.92 12.66 -1.42
CA ASN A 35 5.54 14.05 -1.68
C ASN A 35 5.22 14.80 -0.39
N PHE A 36 4.55 14.14 0.56
CA PHE A 36 4.31 14.69 1.89
C PHE A 36 5.64 14.95 2.62
N CYS A 37 6.54 13.96 2.67
CA CYS A 37 7.84 14.09 3.32
C CYS A 37 8.67 15.22 2.68
N ASN A 38 8.65 15.35 1.34
CA ASN A 38 9.39 16.41 0.65
C ASN A 38 8.82 17.80 0.95
N ARG A 39 7.50 17.95 1.09
CA ARG A 39 6.86 19.24 1.46
C ARG A 39 7.19 19.66 2.89
N VAL A 40 7.35 18.70 3.79
CA VAL A 40 7.62 18.93 5.22
C VAL A 40 9.13 18.98 5.53
N GLY A 41 10.00 18.66 4.55
CA GLY A 41 11.45 18.64 4.74
C GLY A 41 11.97 17.42 5.52
N ILE A 42 11.23 16.30 5.49
CA ILE A 42 11.61 15.07 6.20
C ILE A 42 12.77 14.37 5.48
N GLU A 43 13.76 13.94 6.27
CA GLU A 43 14.93 13.20 5.81
C GLU A 43 14.57 11.88 5.09
N SER A 44 15.38 11.50 4.10
CA SER A 44 15.20 10.29 3.30
C SER A 44 15.10 9.00 4.14
N LYS A 45 15.86 8.89 5.23
CA LYS A 45 15.83 7.74 6.15
C LYS A 45 14.50 7.64 6.90
N GLN A 46 13.99 8.76 7.43
CA GLN A 46 12.70 8.82 8.11
C GLN A 46 11.54 8.53 7.16
N ARG A 47 11.58 9.08 5.93
CA ARG A 47 10.62 8.78 4.87
C ARG A 47 10.54 7.28 4.59
N GLN A 48 11.68 6.60 4.49
CA GLN A 48 11.71 5.17 4.21
C GLN A 48 11.16 4.34 5.38
N ASN A 49 11.39 4.76 6.63
CA ASN A 49 10.77 4.15 7.80
C ASN A 49 9.24 4.32 7.80
N LEU A 50 8.72 5.49 7.43
CA LEU A 50 7.27 5.72 7.30
C LEU A 50 6.64 4.83 6.22
N ILE A 51 7.32 4.64 5.08
CA ILE A 51 6.86 3.72 4.03
C ILE A 51 6.85 2.27 4.54
N ARG A 52 7.85 1.85 5.33
CA ARG A 52 7.88 0.51 5.95
C ARG A 52 6.74 0.33 6.95
N LEU A 53 6.51 1.32 7.83
CA LEU A 53 5.38 1.33 8.76
C LEU A 53 4.03 1.21 8.05
N ALA A 54 3.83 1.97 6.96
CA ALA A 54 2.61 1.87 6.16
C ALA A 54 2.42 0.46 5.55
N LYS A 55 3.51 -0.16 5.08
CA LYS A 55 3.49 -1.55 4.57
C LYS A 55 3.20 -2.56 5.69
N ASP A 56 3.81 -2.43 6.86
CA ASP A 56 3.62 -3.36 7.97
C ASP A 56 2.20 -3.24 8.55
N ASN A 57 1.65 -2.03 8.62
CA ASN A 57 0.25 -1.79 8.98
C ASN A 57 -0.71 -2.42 7.95
N GLY A 58 -0.45 -2.25 6.65
CA GLY A 58 -1.26 -2.89 5.62
C GLY A 58 -1.23 -4.43 5.69
N LYS A 59 -0.10 -5.03 6.11
CA LYS A 59 0.00 -6.47 6.38
C LYS A 59 -0.80 -6.86 7.62
N LYS A 60 -0.63 -6.13 8.73
CA LYS A 60 -1.35 -6.38 10.00
C LYS A 60 -2.86 -6.27 9.87
N LEU A 61 -3.34 -5.37 9.00
CA LEU A 61 -4.76 -5.17 8.70
C LEU A 61 -5.30 -6.16 7.64
N GLY A 62 -4.47 -7.01 7.04
CA GLY A 62 -4.88 -7.98 6.02
C GLY A 62 -5.17 -7.36 4.63
N LEU A 63 -4.74 -6.11 4.40
CA LEU A 63 -4.87 -5.41 3.12
C LEU A 63 -3.72 -5.76 2.15
N LEU A 64 -2.61 -6.25 2.70
CA LEU A 64 -1.46 -6.79 1.98
C LEU A 64 -1.37 -8.30 2.23
N ALA A 65 -2.29 -9.07 1.64
CA ALA A 65 -2.25 -10.53 1.64
C ALA A 65 -1.25 -11.11 0.63
#